data_AF-A0A0M8MJP7-F1
#
_entry.id   AF-A0A0M8MJP7-F1
#
_cell.length_a   1.000
_cell.length_b   1.000
_cell.length_c   1.000
_cell.angle_alpha   90.00
_cell.angle_beta   90.00
_cell.angle_gamma   90.00
#
_symmetry.space_group_name_H-M   'P 1'
#
loop_
_entity.id
_entity.type
_entity.pdbx_description
1 polymer ?
#
loop_
_entity_poly.entity_id
_entity_poly.type
_entity_poly.pdbx_seq_one_letter_code
_entity_poly.pdbx_strand_id
1 'polypeptide(L)'
;MKKSLLLVVSLVCFAAYSQKKFMPDAHGHVSGKAFGVFISQRGYKLVGSFDTVSKKPLLRYAKVLKDSLWGFIDTEGIEVIKPQFAFVEDFKDGYARAGRYVFYEGTHIVESNKYWLINLKGETISREYGYMGMADKGFRIVREGFTYGVLQAEGKELLPTEYDGITIHEDFFLIWNNKKAAVFSHKGEQLTDFMFGNLEPAGPFLIEYSDIGIRLVDPDMLIPLSTSWYHPYEYLNMNMDLPWPQDKKVVALKKAEKCYLLNQKGQQVGEAYNHLQQQSAHYYFGSNETGNWLLNEDGKKVLKLNYHVGISHDEKFFEVRLGDDDYRYYNGRFREIELPAYDYATPVGNNLLAVKKGFKWGLADYKGRLQAPLEYERPDSFFGYNYDEQLIADKGYNETGVIDKKGRVVIPCMYDNIIPIGTLFLPSRQEYELPPAERAYVVSKDGLSGIFDTKGKQLLDIAYEEIQVMDKRGYYAVLKNGLWGIVNNRFETAAQPRFTDIIDEYPGEGLVLVNSYSGKALVDYNGNEEMPFRYELRENIRINEAITYITKYRGAGLNFKGMFVVDISGGVYWVDLYNNRYEFNERIGVN
;
A
#
# COMPACT_ATOMS: atom_id res chain seq x y z
N MET A 1 -8.71 31.72 -80.67
CA MET A 1 -9.64 32.56 -79.87
C MET A 1 -10.55 31.60 -79.12
N LYS A 2 -10.40 31.48 -77.79
CA LYS A 2 -11.29 32.10 -76.76
C LYS A 2 -12.75 31.60 -76.90
N LYS A 3 -13.48 31.19 -75.86
CA LYS A 3 -13.33 31.12 -74.40
C LYS A 3 -14.71 30.65 -73.88
N SER A 4 -14.75 30.01 -72.70
CA SER A 4 -15.85 30.03 -71.69
C SER A 4 -17.20 29.38 -72.07
N LEU A 5 -17.97 28.68 -71.23
CA LEU A 5 -18.11 28.46 -69.77
C LEU A 5 -19.09 27.24 -69.68
N LEU A 6 -19.07 26.27 -68.77
CA LEU A 6 -19.23 26.39 -67.32
C LEU A 6 -18.92 25.03 -66.66
N LEU A 7 -18.29 25.13 -65.51
CA LEU A 7 -17.88 24.09 -64.58
C LEU A 7 -19.06 23.82 -63.63
N VAL A 8 -19.60 22.59 -63.57
CA VAL A 8 -20.27 22.11 -62.35
C VAL A 8 -19.70 20.73 -62.00
N VAL A 9 -18.99 20.80 -60.90
CA VAL A 9 -18.34 19.75 -60.12
C VAL A 9 -19.35 18.70 -59.67
N SER A 10 -19.07 17.43 -59.94
CA SER A 10 -19.22 16.40 -58.92
C SER A 10 -18.01 15.48 -58.99
N LEU A 11 -16.86 16.03 -58.59
CA LEU A 11 -15.86 15.24 -57.91
C LEU A 11 -16.58 14.52 -56.76
N VAL A 12 -16.93 13.25 -56.94
CA VAL A 12 -16.91 12.32 -55.80
C VAL A 12 -15.43 12.05 -55.56
N CYS A 13 -14.76 13.08 -55.07
CA CYS A 13 -13.49 12.94 -54.39
C CYS A 13 -13.74 11.93 -53.29
N PHE A 14 -13.01 10.81 -53.34
CA PHE A 14 -12.47 10.20 -52.14
C PHE A 14 -11.83 11.32 -51.30
N ALA A 15 -12.64 12.03 -50.51
CA ALA A 15 -12.15 12.69 -49.33
C ALA A 15 -11.82 11.54 -48.39
N ALA A 16 -10.57 11.10 -48.43
CA ALA A 16 -9.92 10.50 -47.29
C ALA A 16 -10.04 11.53 -46.16
N TYR A 17 -11.20 11.53 -45.48
CA TYR A 17 -11.33 12.15 -44.19
C TYR A 17 -10.41 11.32 -43.32
N SER A 18 -9.19 11.80 -43.09
CA SER A 18 -8.39 11.29 -41.99
C SER A 18 -9.26 11.52 -40.76
N GLN A 19 -9.95 10.48 -40.27
CA GLN A 19 -10.70 10.60 -39.03
C GLN A 19 -9.69 11.09 -37.99
N LYS A 20 -9.99 12.25 -37.41
CA LYS A 20 -9.08 12.91 -36.49
C LYS A 20 -8.96 11.98 -35.29
N LYS A 21 -7.80 11.34 -35.14
CA LYS A 21 -7.51 10.42 -34.06
C LYS A 21 -7.86 11.08 -32.72
N PHE A 22 -8.71 10.45 -31.94
CA PHE A 22 -8.97 10.83 -30.57
C PHE A 22 -7.66 10.70 -29.79
N MET A 23 -7.24 11.78 -29.15
CA MET A 23 -5.98 11.86 -28.41
C MET A 23 -6.31 11.70 -26.93
N PRO A 24 -6.20 10.48 -26.37
CA PRO A 24 -6.37 10.30 -24.95
C PRO A 24 -5.25 10.99 -24.17
N ASP A 25 -5.55 11.47 -22.96
CA ASP A 25 -4.57 11.96 -22.02
C ASP A 25 -3.69 10.83 -21.43
N ALA A 26 -2.83 11.17 -20.46
CA ALA A 26 -1.95 10.21 -19.82
C ALA A 26 -2.71 9.06 -19.11
N HIS A 27 -3.98 9.28 -18.75
CA HIS A 27 -4.86 8.31 -18.09
C HIS A 27 -5.81 7.61 -19.08
N GLY A 28 -5.68 7.87 -20.38
CA GLY A 28 -6.53 7.25 -21.40
C GLY A 28 -7.82 8.04 -21.67
N HIS A 29 -8.12 9.14 -20.97
CA HIS A 29 -9.38 9.85 -21.14
C HIS A 29 -9.33 10.78 -22.35
N VAL A 30 -10.43 10.81 -23.10
CA VAL A 30 -10.61 11.76 -24.21
C VAL A 30 -11.68 12.78 -23.81
N SER A 31 -11.27 14.03 -23.61
CA SER A 31 -12.17 15.15 -23.41
C SER A 31 -12.29 15.98 -24.69
N GLY A 32 -13.51 16.32 -25.11
CA GLY A 32 -13.70 17.17 -26.27
C GLY A 32 -15.09 17.05 -26.91
N LYS A 33 -15.60 18.19 -27.41
CA LYS A 33 -16.93 18.29 -28.05
C LYS A 33 -17.07 17.32 -29.23
N ALA A 34 -16.02 17.15 -30.05
CA ALA A 34 -16.05 16.22 -31.19
C ALA A 34 -16.26 14.76 -30.78
N PHE A 35 -15.63 14.34 -29.67
CA PHE A 35 -15.79 12.99 -29.13
C PHE A 35 -17.19 12.80 -28.53
N GLY A 36 -17.68 13.76 -27.75
CA GLY A 36 -19.04 13.74 -27.22
C GLY A 36 -20.12 13.67 -28.32
N VAL A 37 -19.94 14.44 -29.40
CA VAL A 37 -20.83 14.36 -30.58
C VAL A 37 -20.76 12.98 -31.22
N PHE A 38 -19.57 12.43 -31.44
CA PHE A 38 -19.38 11.09 -32.03
C PHE A 38 -20.12 9.99 -31.25
N ILE A 39 -19.97 9.97 -29.91
CA ILE A 39 -20.62 9.01 -29.02
C ILE A 39 -22.15 9.13 -29.09
N SER A 40 -22.66 10.36 -29.00
CA SER A 40 -24.11 10.61 -29.07
C SER A 40 -24.73 10.23 -30.41
N GLN A 41 -24.06 10.52 -31.53
CA GLN A 41 -24.56 10.23 -32.88
C GLN A 41 -24.62 8.73 -33.19
N ARG A 42 -23.70 7.93 -32.64
CA ARG A 42 -23.67 6.48 -32.84
C ARG A 42 -24.51 5.69 -31.84
N GLY A 43 -25.11 6.39 -30.87
CA GLY A 43 -25.98 5.80 -29.85
C GLY A 43 -25.24 5.02 -28.77
N TYR A 44 -23.94 5.26 -28.60
CA TYR A 44 -23.18 4.65 -27.51
C TYR A 44 -23.48 5.38 -26.18
N LYS A 45 -23.49 4.62 -25.08
CA LYS A 45 -23.56 5.11 -23.71
C LYS A 45 -22.29 4.70 -22.97
N LEU A 46 -21.87 5.52 -22.00
CA LEU A 46 -20.71 5.30 -21.11
C LEU A 46 -19.41 4.93 -21.83
N VAL A 47 -18.48 5.88 -21.88
CA VAL A 47 -17.18 5.70 -22.54
C VAL A 47 -16.10 5.95 -21.50
N GLY A 48 -15.37 4.88 -21.17
CA GLY A 48 -14.26 4.91 -20.23
C GLY A 48 -12.99 5.51 -20.85
N SER A 49 -11.84 5.07 -20.34
CA SER A 49 -10.51 5.36 -20.89
C SER A 49 -10.20 4.50 -22.12
N PHE A 50 -9.32 5.02 -22.98
CA PHE A 50 -8.62 4.26 -24.01
C PHE A 50 -7.39 3.57 -23.40
N ASP A 51 -7.59 2.32 -23.01
CA ASP A 51 -6.56 1.50 -22.40
C ASP A 51 -5.61 0.91 -23.45
N THR A 52 -4.34 0.74 -23.08
CA THR A 52 -3.35 0.15 -23.98
C THR A 52 -3.53 -1.36 -24.01
N VAL A 53 -3.99 -1.87 -25.16
CA VAL A 53 -4.33 -3.29 -25.34
C VAL A 53 -3.19 -4.10 -25.98
N SER A 54 -2.27 -3.42 -26.66
CA SER A 54 -0.99 -3.97 -27.13
C SER A 54 0.04 -2.85 -27.18
N LYS A 55 1.30 -3.13 -26.83
CA LYS A 55 2.41 -2.17 -26.90
C LYS A 55 3.19 -2.26 -28.21
N LYS A 56 3.06 -3.36 -28.97
CA LYS A 56 3.80 -3.63 -30.20
C LYS A 56 2.92 -4.43 -31.19
N PRO A 57 2.21 -3.78 -32.14
CA PRO A 57 2.07 -2.32 -32.31
C PRO A 57 1.29 -1.67 -31.16
N LEU A 58 1.46 -0.36 -30.95
CA LEU A 58 0.70 0.35 -29.92
C LEU A 58 -0.78 0.44 -30.33
N LEU A 59 -1.63 -0.33 -29.65
CA LEU A 59 -3.07 -0.34 -29.84
C LEU A 59 -3.75 0.15 -28.56
N ARG A 60 -4.79 0.96 -28.72
CA ARG A 60 -5.59 1.49 -27.62
C ARG A 60 -7.07 1.38 -27.93
N TYR A 61 -7.81 0.70 -27.06
CA TYR A 61 -9.25 0.48 -27.22
C TYR A 61 -10.02 1.07 -26.03
N ALA A 62 -11.26 1.51 -26.28
CA ALA A 62 -12.20 1.92 -25.25
C ALA A 62 -13.46 1.06 -25.32
N LYS A 63 -14.00 0.65 -24.16
CA LYS A 63 -15.29 -0.03 -24.06
C LYS A 63 -16.43 0.91 -24.44
N VAL A 64 -17.43 0.40 -25.16
CA VAL A 64 -18.66 1.11 -25.50
C VAL A 64 -19.88 0.24 -25.23
N LEU A 65 -20.96 0.85 -24.77
CA LEU A 65 -22.25 0.18 -24.55
C LEU A 65 -23.27 0.65 -25.59
N LYS A 66 -23.89 -0.29 -26.31
CA LYS A 66 -25.00 -0.02 -27.23
C LYS A 66 -26.05 -1.11 -27.09
N ASP A 67 -27.31 -0.71 -26.97
CA ASP A 67 -28.45 -1.65 -26.85
C ASP A 67 -28.22 -2.72 -25.77
N SER A 68 -27.64 -2.29 -24.63
CA SER A 68 -27.27 -3.13 -23.48
C SER A 68 -26.17 -4.17 -23.74
N LEU A 69 -25.45 -4.07 -24.86
CA LEU A 69 -24.32 -4.92 -25.19
C LEU A 69 -23.02 -4.12 -25.26
N TRP A 70 -21.95 -4.71 -24.76
CA TRP A 70 -20.61 -4.16 -24.75
C TRP A 70 -19.82 -4.53 -26.00
N GLY A 71 -19.03 -3.58 -26.49
CA GLY A 71 -18.06 -3.72 -27.56
C GLY A 71 -16.86 -2.79 -27.32
N PHE A 72 -16.01 -2.64 -28.34
CA PHE A 72 -14.80 -1.83 -28.27
C PHE A 72 -14.59 -1.00 -29.53
N ILE A 73 -14.09 0.22 -29.35
CA ILE A 73 -13.64 1.11 -30.42
C ILE A 73 -12.15 1.43 -30.26
N ASP A 74 -11.46 1.73 -31.36
CA ASP A 74 -10.09 2.25 -31.33
C ASP A 74 -10.04 3.79 -31.22
N THR A 75 -8.83 4.34 -31.15
CA THR A 75 -8.62 5.80 -31.10
C THR A 75 -9.07 6.55 -32.34
N GLU A 76 -9.40 5.88 -33.44
CA GLU A 76 -10.00 6.53 -34.62
C GLU A 76 -11.54 6.53 -34.53
N GLY A 77 -12.11 5.86 -33.52
CA GLY A 77 -13.55 5.65 -33.37
C GLY A 77 -14.08 4.52 -34.25
N ILE A 78 -13.20 3.65 -34.73
CA ILE A 78 -13.57 2.48 -35.51
C ILE A 78 -13.99 1.38 -34.53
N GLU A 79 -15.14 0.75 -34.76
CA GLU A 79 -15.54 -0.45 -34.01
C GLU A 79 -14.57 -1.59 -34.33
N VAL A 80 -13.71 -1.90 -33.36
CA VAL A 80 -12.80 -3.07 -33.46
C VAL A 80 -13.50 -4.34 -33.01
N ILE A 81 -14.43 -4.23 -32.07
CA ILE A 81 -15.30 -5.31 -31.62
C ILE A 81 -16.70 -4.73 -31.50
N LYS A 82 -17.63 -5.20 -32.33
CA LYS A 82 -19.01 -4.70 -32.28
C LYS A 82 -19.66 -5.04 -30.94
N PRO A 83 -20.55 -4.17 -30.41
CA PRO A 83 -21.39 -4.49 -29.27
C PRO A 83 -22.09 -5.84 -29.42
N GLN A 84 -21.64 -6.84 -28.66
CA GLN A 84 -22.14 -8.22 -28.76
C GLN A 84 -22.08 -9.00 -27.44
N PHE A 85 -21.43 -8.45 -26.41
CA PHE A 85 -21.24 -9.13 -25.13
C PHE A 85 -22.16 -8.53 -24.06
N ALA A 86 -22.78 -9.37 -23.24
CA ALA A 86 -23.55 -8.89 -22.09
C ALA A 86 -22.65 -8.17 -21.05
N PHE A 87 -21.40 -8.59 -20.97
CA PHE A 87 -20.38 -7.99 -20.11
C PHE A 87 -18.98 -8.24 -20.69
N VAL A 88 -18.09 -7.24 -20.58
CA VAL A 88 -16.65 -7.37 -20.82
C VAL A 88 -15.87 -6.50 -19.85
N GLU A 89 -14.70 -7.00 -19.48
CA GLU A 89 -13.68 -6.22 -18.77
C GLU A 89 -12.70 -5.56 -19.73
N ASP A 90 -11.80 -4.75 -19.17
CA ASP A 90 -10.74 -4.12 -19.93
C ASP A 90 -9.71 -5.15 -20.42
N PHE A 91 -9.11 -4.85 -21.56
CA PHE A 91 -8.05 -5.66 -22.12
C PHE A 91 -6.78 -5.52 -21.28
N LYS A 92 -6.20 -6.65 -20.92
CA LYS A 92 -4.87 -6.75 -20.31
C LYS A 92 -4.03 -7.72 -21.12
N ASP A 93 -2.88 -7.25 -21.60
CA ASP A 93 -1.91 -8.02 -22.40
C ASP A 93 -2.53 -8.71 -23.62
N GLY A 94 -3.47 -8.05 -24.30
CA GLY A 94 -4.10 -8.54 -25.53
C GLY A 94 -5.37 -9.38 -25.35
N TYR A 95 -5.81 -9.60 -24.10
CA TYR A 95 -6.97 -10.43 -23.78
C TYR A 95 -7.95 -9.73 -22.82
N ALA A 96 -9.24 -10.05 -22.92
CA ALA A 96 -10.27 -9.54 -22.00
C ALA A 96 -11.18 -10.67 -21.53
N ARG A 97 -11.73 -10.53 -20.32
CA ARG A 97 -12.79 -11.41 -19.80
C ARG A 97 -14.14 -10.95 -20.33
N ALA A 98 -14.93 -11.86 -20.88
CA ALA A 98 -16.33 -11.63 -21.24
C ALA A 98 -17.25 -12.49 -20.35
N GLY A 99 -18.49 -12.04 -20.12
CA GLY A 99 -19.43 -12.69 -19.20
C GLY A 99 -20.90 -12.69 -19.67
N ARG A 100 -21.72 -13.56 -19.07
CA ARG A 100 -23.14 -13.80 -19.45
C ARG A 100 -24.16 -13.09 -18.56
N TYR A 101 -24.02 -13.15 -17.24
CA TYR A 101 -24.96 -12.54 -16.29
C TYR A 101 -24.23 -11.50 -15.46
N VAL A 102 -24.94 -10.49 -14.97
CA VAL A 102 -24.36 -9.43 -14.14
C VAL A 102 -25.26 -9.30 -12.92
N PHE A 103 -24.75 -9.60 -11.74
CA PHE A 103 -25.43 -9.25 -10.49
C PHE A 103 -25.18 -7.78 -10.19
N TYR A 104 -26.26 -7.05 -9.94
CA TYR A 104 -26.22 -5.64 -9.54
C TYR A 104 -26.52 -5.53 -8.05
N GLU A 105 -25.66 -4.84 -7.32
CA GLU A 105 -25.95 -4.34 -5.98
C GLU A 105 -25.84 -2.81 -6.03
N GLY A 106 -27.00 -2.14 -6.06
CA GLY A 106 -27.07 -0.70 -6.34
C GLY A 106 -26.59 -0.36 -7.76
N THR A 107 -25.55 0.48 -7.88
CA THR A 107 -24.95 0.93 -9.15
C THR A 107 -23.68 0.16 -9.54
N HIS A 108 -23.29 -0.84 -8.77
CA HIS A 108 -22.04 -1.58 -8.98
C HIS A 108 -22.32 -3.01 -9.46
N ILE A 109 -21.46 -3.46 -10.38
CA ILE A 109 -21.42 -4.84 -10.86
C ILE A 109 -20.67 -5.66 -9.82
N VAL A 110 -21.34 -6.65 -9.24
CA VAL A 110 -20.75 -7.48 -8.17
C VAL A 110 -20.12 -8.75 -8.72
N GLU A 111 -20.76 -9.44 -9.67
CA GLU A 111 -20.17 -10.64 -10.29
C GLU A 111 -20.91 -11.08 -11.57
N SER A 112 -20.21 -11.73 -12.50
CA SER A 112 -20.80 -12.57 -13.55
C SER A 112 -20.77 -14.04 -13.15
N ASN A 113 -21.81 -14.80 -13.50
CA ASN A 113 -21.90 -16.22 -13.18
C ASN A 113 -21.05 -17.13 -14.09
N LYS A 114 -20.61 -16.61 -15.24
CA LYS A 114 -19.76 -17.29 -16.20
C LYS A 114 -18.81 -16.32 -16.88
N TYR A 115 -17.58 -16.75 -17.09
CA TYR A 115 -16.54 -16.00 -17.76
C TYR A 115 -15.84 -16.83 -18.83
N TRP A 116 -15.44 -16.19 -19.92
CA TRP A 116 -14.53 -16.74 -20.92
C TRP A 116 -13.57 -15.65 -21.43
N LEU A 117 -12.52 -16.07 -22.11
CA LEU A 117 -11.49 -15.18 -22.63
C LEU A 117 -11.77 -14.83 -24.09
N ILE A 118 -11.60 -13.56 -24.44
CA ILE A 118 -11.64 -13.06 -25.82
C ILE A 118 -10.32 -12.40 -26.21
N ASN A 119 -9.96 -12.48 -27.49
CA ASN A 119 -8.78 -11.80 -28.04
C ASN A 119 -9.12 -10.38 -28.57
N LEU A 120 -8.12 -9.68 -29.11
CA LEU A 120 -8.26 -8.32 -29.69
C LEU A 120 -9.26 -8.20 -30.85
N LYS A 121 -9.67 -9.32 -31.45
CA LYS A 121 -10.70 -9.37 -32.50
C LYS A 121 -12.10 -9.67 -31.94
N GLY A 122 -12.21 -9.91 -30.63
CA GLY A 122 -13.43 -10.36 -29.98
C GLY A 122 -13.74 -11.83 -30.20
N GLU A 123 -12.78 -12.63 -30.69
CA GLU A 123 -12.95 -14.07 -30.84
C GLU A 123 -12.82 -14.74 -29.46
N THR A 124 -13.78 -15.61 -29.12
CA THR A 124 -13.70 -16.45 -27.92
C THR A 124 -12.59 -17.49 -28.06
N ILE A 125 -11.65 -17.51 -27.13
CA ILE A 125 -10.46 -18.38 -27.16
C ILE A 125 -10.38 -19.35 -25.97
N SER A 126 -11.36 -19.34 -25.07
CA SER A 126 -11.50 -20.32 -24.00
C SER A 126 -12.95 -20.83 -23.92
N ARG A 127 -13.16 -21.95 -23.22
CA ARG A 127 -14.50 -22.34 -22.76
C ARG A 127 -14.99 -21.40 -21.64
N GLU A 128 -16.24 -21.59 -21.23
CA GLU A 128 -16.84 -20.86 -20.11
C GLU A 128 -16.50 -21.51 -18.77
N TYR A 129 -16.22 -20.68 -17.77
CA TYR A 129 -15.92 -21.07 -16.38
C TYR A 129 -16.79 -20.29 -15.41
N GLY A 130 -17.15 -20.88 -14.27
CA GLY A 130 -17.86 -20.19 -13.18
C GLY A 130 -17.08 -19.00 -12.63
N TYR A 131 -15.75 -19.09 -12.59
CA TYR A 131 -14.86 -17.98 -12.27
C TYR A 131 -13.57 -18.08 -13.08
N MET A 132 -13.01 -16.93 -13.44
CA MET A 132 -11.73 -16.81 -14.14
C MET A 132 -10.95 -15.66 -13.52
N GLY A 133 -9.79 -15.92 -12.94
CA GLY A 133 -8.90 -14.90 -12.39
C GLY A 133 -8.20 -14.05 -13.45
N MET A 134 -7.56 -12.96 -13.00
CA MET A 134 -6.65 -12.20 -13.84
C MET A 134 -5.39 -13.02 -14.17
N ALA A 135 -4.68 -12.62 -15.23
CA ALA A 135 -3.39 -13.22 -15.53
C ALA A 135 -2.36 -12.80 -14.46
N ASP A 136 -1.69 -13.80 -13.90
CA ASP A 136 -0.54 -13.68 -13.00
C ASP A 136 0.57 -14.62 -13.49
N LYS A 137 1.79 -14.10 -13.63
CA LYS A 137 2.98 -14.82 -14.16
C LYS A 137 2.74 -15.64 -15.44
N GLY A 138 1.85 -15.18 -16.31
CA GLY A 138 1.52 -15.87 -17.57
C GLY A 138 0.45 -16.97 -17.43
N PHE A 139 -0.23 -17.07 -16.29
CA PHE A 139 -1.28 -18.06 -16.04
C PHE A 139 -2.54 -17.43 -15.48
N ARG A 140 -3.67 -18.14 -15.56
CA ARG A 140 -4.96 -17.73 -14.98
C ARG A 140 -5.53 -18.91 -14.20
N ILE A 141 -5.93 -18.67 -12.95
CA ILE A 141 -6.69 -19.65 -12.19
C ILE A 141 -8.16 -19.57 -12.65
N VAL A 142 -8.73 -20.73 -12.99
CA VAL A 142 -10.14 -20.86 -13.35
C VAL A 142 -10.84 -21.78 -12.37
N ARG A 143 -12.15 -21.60 -12.17
CA ARG A 143 -12.96 -22.42 -11.26
C ARG A 143 -14.29 -22.79 -11.89
N GLU A 144 -14.68 -24.04 -11.71
CA GLU A 144 -16.00 -24.56 -12.06
C GLU A 144 -16.58 -25.30 -10.84
N GLY A 145 -17.73 -24.86 -10.33
CA GLY A 145 -18.22 -25.34 -9.04
C GLY A 145 -17.21 -25.05 -7.92
N PHE A 146 -16.74 -26.09 -7.24
CA PHE A 146 -15.76 -26.01 -6.14
C PHE A 146 -14.33 -26.37 -6.56
N THR A 147 -14.10 -26.73 -7.83
CA THR A 147 -12.78 -27.18 -8.30
C THR A 147 -12.11 -26.13 -9.18
N TYR A 148 -10.78 -26.10 -9.11
CA TYR A 148 -9.90 -25.15 -9.74
C TYR A 148 -9.04 -25.83 -10.82
N GLY A 149 -8.67 -25.04 -11.82
CA GLY A 149 -7.76 -25.41 -12.91
C GLY A 149 -6.91 -24.21 -13.33
N VAL A 150 -6.04 -24.41 -14.32
CA VAL A 150 -5.12 -23.37 -14.81
C VAL A 150 -5.24 -23.23 -16.32
N LEU A 151 -5.34 -21.99 -16.78
CA LEU A 151 -5.10 -21.63 -18.17
C LEU A 151 -3.74 -20.95 -18.30
N GLN A 152 -3.12 -21.10 -19.47
CA GLN A 152 -2.12 -20.15 -19.93
C GLN A 152 -2.79 -18.77 -20.12
N ALA A 153 -2.02 -17.68 -20.04
CA ALA A 153 -2.55 -16.31 -20.14
C ALA A 153 -3.35 -16.09 -21.44
N GLU A 154 -2.98 -16.80 -22.50
CA GLU A 154 -3.61 -16.79 -23.83
C GLU A 154 -4.90 -17.62 -23.90
N GLY A 155 -5.32 -18.26 -22.81
CA GLY A 155 -6.60 -18.96 -22.68
C GLY A 155 -6.57 -20.46 -22.95
N LYS A 156 -5.42 -21.01 -23.34
CA LYS A 156 -5.25 -22.47 -23.51
C LYS A 156 -5.27 -23.16 -22.15
N GLU A 157 -6.07 -24.22 -22.01
CA GLU A 157 -6.10 -25.02 -20.78
C GLU A 157 -4.75 -25.72 -20.57
N LEU A 158 -4.17 -25.51 -19.38
CA LEU A 158 -2.94 -26.12 -18.92
C LEU A 158 -3.26 -27.25 -17.94
N LEU A 159 -4.16 -26.97 -16.98
CA LEU A 159 -4.63 -27.92 -15.99
C LEU A 159 -6.17 -27.89 -15.93
N PRO A 160 -6.83 -29.05 -15.95
CA PRO A 160 -8.29 -29.12 -15.89
C PRO A 160 -8.82 -28.65 -14.53
N THR A 161 -10.12 -28.31 -14.49
CA THR A 161 -10.81 -27.90 -13.26
C THR A 161 -11.19 -29.10 -12.39
N GLU A 162 -10.21 -29.69 -11.72
CA GLU A 162 -10.38 -30.92 -10.91
C GLU A 162 -9.73 -30.86 -9.51
N TYR A 163 -9.07 -29.75 -9.18
CA TYR A 163 -8.31 -29.60 -7.94
C TYR A 163 -9.06 -28.77 -6.91
N ASP A 164 -8.82 -29.00 -5.62
CA ASP A 164 -9.47 -28.27 -4.53
C ASP A 164 -8.97 -26.83 -4.39
N GLY A 165 -7.75 -26.55 -4.87
CA GLY A 165 -7.13 -25.23 -4.82
C GLY A 165 -5.85 -25.17 -5.64
N ILE A 166 -5.48 -23.98 -6.10
CA ILE A 166 -4.26 -23.74 -6.88
C ILE A 166 -3.67 -22.37 -6.51
N THR A 167 -2.35 -22.32 -6.34
CA THR A 167 -1.58 -21.09 -6.11
C THR A 167 -0.42 -21.02 -7.09
N ILE A 168 -0.18 -19.84 -7.66
CA ILE A 168 0.89 -19.59 -8.64
C ILE A 168 2.12 -19.01 -7.92
N HIS A 169 3.23 -19.74 -7.95
CA HIS A 169 4.54 -19.25 -7.52
C HIS A 169 5.40 -18.83 -8.71
N GLU A 170 6.52 -18.15 -8.44
CA GLU A 170 7.47 -17.69 -9.46
C GLU A 170 7.95 -18.83 -10.37
N ASP A 171 8.18 -20.02 -9.82
CA ASP A 171 8.80 -21.13 -10.55
C ASP A 171 7.90 -22.39 -10.71
N PHE A 172 6.79 -22.47 -9.97
CA PHE A 172 5.92 -23.66 -9.93
C PHE A 172 4.47 -23.31 -9.55
N PHE A 173 3.59 -24.31 -9.55
CA PHE A 173 2.26 -24.25 -8.93
C PHE A 173 2.23 -25.11 -7.66
N LEU A 174 1.54 -24.62 -6.63
CA LEU A 174 1.04 -25.47 -5.55
C LEU A 174 -0.39 -25.84 -5.88
N ILE A 175 -0.67 -27.14 -5.89
CA ILE A 175 -1.97 -27.69 -6.22
C ILE A 175 -2.47 -28.50 -5.04
N TRP A 176 -3.68 -28.23 -4.59
CA TRP A 176 -4.33 -28.96 -3.50
C TRP A 176 -5.35 -29.94 -4.05
N ASN A 177 -5.32 -31.16 -3.52
CA ASN A 177 -6.29 -32.20 -3.78
C ASN A 177 -6.45 -33.07 -2.53
N ASN A 178 -7.68 -33.26 -2.07
CA ASN A 178 -8.03 -33.96 -0.84
C ASN A 178 -7.24 -33.50 0.39
N LYS A 179 -7.17 -32.17 0.59
CA LYS A 179 -6.44 -31.49 1.69
C LYS A 179 -4.92 -31.69 1.69
N LYS A 180 -4.35 -32.27 0.64
CA LYS A 180 -2.91 -32.36 0.47
C LYS A 180 -2.46 -31.54 -0.72
N ALA A 181 -1.28 -30.94 -0.62
CA ALA A 181 -0.64 -30.23 -1.70
C ALA A 181 0.37 -31.11 -2.45
N ALA A 182 0.54 -30.80 -3.73
CA ALA A 182 1.60 -31.28 -4.60
C ALA A 182 2.18 -30.10 -5.40
N VAL A 183 3.42 -30.24 -5.84
CA VAL A 183 4.11 -29.24 -6.67
C VAL A 183 4.02 -29.64 -8.13
N PHE A 184 3.63 -28.70 -8.98
CA PHE A 184 3.56 -28.87 -10.42
C PHE A 184 4.47 -27.86 -11.12
N SER A 185 5.13 -28.26 -12.21
CA SER A 185 5.86 -27.32 -13.04
C SER A 185 4.92 -26.37 -13.77
N HIS A 186 5.42 -25.22 -14.24
CA HIS A 186 4.68 -24.31 -15.12
C HIS A 186 4.29 -24.91 -16.48
N LYS A 187 4.75 -26.14 -16.80
CA LYS A 187 4.29 -26.92 -17.95
C LYS A 187 3.10 -27.84 -17.61
N GLY A 188 2.65 -27.85 -16.36
CA GLY A 188 1.57 -28.71 -15.87
C GLY A 188 2.02 -30.12 -15.50
N GLU A 189 3.32 -30.37 -15.38
CA GLU A 189 3.86 -31.67 -14.98
C GLU A 189 3.84 -31.79 -13.46
N GLN A 190 3.24 -32.85 -12.91
CA GLN A 190 3.28 -33.14 -11.49
C GLN A 190 4.70 -33.56 -11.08
N LEU A 191 5.33 -32.80 -10.18
CA LEU A 191 6.70 -33.04 -9.71
C LEU A 191 6.74 -33.88 -8.43
N THR A 192 5.66 -33.86 -7.64
CA THR A 192 5.55 -34.60 -6.38
C THR A 192 4.19 -35.26 -6.24
N ASP A 193 4.10 -36.29 -5.41
CA ASP A 193 2.81 -36.80 -4.95
C ASP A 193 2.07 -35.76 -4.09
N PHE A 194 0.74 -35.90 -3.97
CA PHE A 194 -0.08 -35.13 -3.02
C PHE A 194 0.18 -35.60 -1.59
N MET A 195 1.24 -35.08 -0.99
CA MET A 195 1.77 -35.56 0.29
C MET A 195 1.95 -34.46 1.36
N PHE A 196 1.94 -33.19 0.96
CA PHE A 196 2.13 -32.06 1.86
C PHE A 196 0.79 -31.59 2.44
N GLY A 197 0.76 -31.11 3.68
CA GLY A 197 -0.42 -30.46 4.28
C GLY A 197 -0.60 -29.04 3.73
N ASN A 198 -0.18 -28.05 4.51
CA ASN A 198 -0.14 -26.65 4.09
C ASN A 198 1.30 -26.26 3.74
N LEU A 199 1.61 -26.15 2.46
CA LEU A 199 2.94 -25.78 1.99
C LEU A 199 2.96 -24.30 1.61
N GLU A 200 3.89 -23.53 2.16
CA GLU A 200 4.07 -22.12 1.86
C GLU A 200 5.55 -21.82 1.56
N PRO A 201 5.86 -20.92 0.62
CA PRO A 201 7.23 -20.47 0.44
C PRO A 201 7.67 -19.54 1.56
N ALA A 202 8.91 -19.69 2.01
CA ALA A 202 9.57 -18.80 2.96
C ALA A 202 11.01 -18.52 2.51
N GLY A 203 11.16 -17.51 1.65
CA GLY A 203 12.43 -17.20 0.98
C GLY A 203 12.89 -18.38 0.11
N PRO A 204 14.11 -18.92 0.28
CA PRO A 204 14.59 -20.05 -0.52
C PRO A 204 14.03 -21.40 -0.08
N PHE A 205 13.18 -21.47 0.95
CA PHE A 205 12.65 -22.71 1.49
C PHE A 205 11.15 -22.87 1.21
N LEU A 206 10.69 -24.12 1.22
CA LEU A 206 9.28 -24.43 1.40
C LEU A 206 9.05 -24.82 2.87
N ILE A 207 8.06 -24.21 3.51
CA ILE A 207 7.64 -24.51 4.87
C ILE A 207 6.31 -25.22 4.82
N GLU A 208 6.24 -26.42 5.39
CA GLU A 208 4.99 -27.12 5.57
C GLU A 208 4.48 -26.97 6.99
N TYR A 209 3.22 -26.55 7.12
CA TYR A 209 2.48 -26.45 8.37
C TYR A 209 1.50 -27.62 8.51
N SER A 210 1.34 -28.09 9.76
CA SER A 210 0.32 -29.02 10.19
C SER A 210 -0.08 -28.76 11.64
N ASP A 211 -1.12 -29.46 12.10
CA ASP A 211 -1.58 -29.41 13.50
C ASP A 211 -0.51 -29.87 14.49
N ILE A 212 0.48 -30.64 14.05
CA ILE A 212 1.56 -31.18 14.88
C ILE A 212 2.88 -30.41 14.73
N GLY A 213 2.90 -29.36 13.91
CA GLY A 213 4.04 -28.45 13.78
C GLY A 213 4.39 -28.08 12.35
N ILE A 214 5.62 -27.64 12.18
CA ILE A 214 6.20 -27.12 10.94
C ILE A 214 7.36 -28.02 10.50
N ARG A 215 7.58 -28.20 9.20
CA ARG A 215 8.80 -28.82 8.65
C ARG A 215 9.30 -28.11 7.41
N LEU A 216 10.62 -28.09 7.21
CA LEU A 216 11.22 -27.58 5.97
C LEU A 216 11.14 -28.65 4.89
N VAL A 217 10.83 -28.21 3.68
CA VAL A 217 10.86 -29.00 2.46
C VAL A 217 11.96 -28.45 1.56
N ASP A 218 12.78 -29.36 1.03
CA ASP A 218 13.83 -29.06 0.08
C ASP A 218 13.16 -28.44 -1.17
N PRO A 219 13.51 -27.21 -1.56
CA PRO A 219 12.89 -26.57 -2.72
C PRO A 219 13.25 -27.25 -4.06
N ASP A 220 14.39 -27.93 -4.13
CA ASP A 220 14.92 -28.56 -5.35
C ASP A 220 14.48 -30.02 -5.45
N MET A 221 14.62 -30.78 -4.36
CA MET A 221 14.28 -32.20 -4.32
C MET A 221 12.83 -32.47 -3.91
N LEU A 222 12.16 -31.46 -3.36
CA LEU A 222 10.77 -31.52 -2.89
C LEU A 222 10.53 -32.68 -1.93
N ILE A 223 11.49 -32.88 -1.02
CA ILE A 223 11.41 -33.86 0.08
C ILE A 223 11.48 -33.14 1.42
N PRO A 224 10.82 -33.64 2.48
CA PRO A 224 11.00 -33.11 3.82
C PRO A 224 12.48 -33.19 4.23
N LEU A 225 13.07 -32.04 4.57
CA LEU A 225 14.44 -31.96 5.08
C LEU A 225 14.56 -32.49 6.51
N SER A 226 13.43 -32.64 7.21
CA SER A 226 13.33 -33.30 8.51
C SER A 226 12.38 -34.50 8.47
N THR A 227 12.79 -35.56 9.18
CA THR A 227 11.95 -36.75 9.42
C THR A 227 10.94 -36.56 10.55
N SER A 228 10.94 -35.40 11.22
CA SER A 228 10.07 -35.06 12.34
C SER A 228 9.53 -33.64 12.19
N TRP A 229 8.33 -33.41 12.73
CA TRP A 229 7.72 -32.09 12.83
C TRP A 229 8.36 -31.29 13.96
N TYR A 230 8.53 -29.99 13.75
CA TYR A 230 9.02 -29.03 14.75
C TYR A 230 7.86 -28.22 15.30
N HIS A 231 7.85 -27.91 16.59
CA HIS A 231 6.82 -27.03 17.14
C HIS A 231 6.98 -25.61 16.55
N PRO A 232 5.91 -24.82 16.29
CA PRO A 232 6.05 -23.47 15.73
C PRO A 232 6.96 -22.53 16.54
N TYR A 233 7.05 -22.74 17.86
CA TYR A 233 7.95 -21.99 18.76
C TYR A 233 9.43 -22.41 18.66
N GLU A 234 9.74 -23.47 17.93
CA GLU A 234 11.10 -23.94 17.69
C GLU A 234 11.77 -23.22 16.50
N TYR A 235 11.05 -22.39 15.74
CA TYR A 235 11.65 -21.49 14.76
C TYR A 235 12.07 -20.17 15.43
N LEU A 236 13.39 -20.01 15.63
CA LEU A 236 13.98 -18.82 16.25
C LEU A 236 13.98 -17.58 15.34
N ASN A 237 13.67 -17.75 14.05
CA ASN A 237 13.65 -16.68 13.05
C ASN A 237 12.26 -16.05 12.83
N MET A 238 11.25 -16.35 13.65
CA MET A 238 9.97 -15.62 13.58
C MET A 238 10.00 -14.34 14.41
N ASN A 239 11.08 -13.54 14.30
CA ASN A 239 10.94 -12.13 14.64
C ASN A 239 10.11 -11.52 13.51
N MET A 240 8.78 -11.52 13.66
CA MET A 240 7.84 -11.02 12.65
C MET A 240 8.04 -9.53 12.32
N ASP A 241 8.85 -8.84 13.14
CA ASP A 241 9.17 -7.41 12.99
C ASP A 241 10.32 -7.14 12.00
N LEU A 242 11.03 -8.17 11.50
CA LEU A 242 12.06 -8.00 10.47
C LEU A 242 11.59 -8.57 9.13
N PRO A 243 11.61 -7.78 8.03
CA PRO A 243 11.23 -8.29 6.72
C PRO A 243 12.14 -9.46 6.34
N TRP A 244 11.55 -10.57 5.88
CA TRP A 244 12.32 -11.73 5.44
C TRP A 244 13.18 -11.34 4.22
N PRO A 245 14.52 -11.35 4.30
CA PRO A 245 15.35 -10.92 3.18
C PRO A 245 15.17 -11.88 2.00
N GLN A 246 14.89 -11.35 0.82
CA GLN A 246 14.76 -12.14 -0.43
C GLN A 246 16.06 -12.88 -0.79
N ASP A 247 17.20 -12.41 -0.29
CA ASP A 247 18.56 -12.92 -0.55
C ASP A 247 19.14 -13.78 0.59
N LYS A 248 18.33 -14.14 1.58
CA LYS A 248 18.77 -14.90 2.76
C LYS A 248 19.38 -16.26 2.35
N LYS A 249 20.56 -16.58 2.89
CA LYS A 249 21.25 -17.85 2.59
C LYS A 249 21.05 -18.95 3.62
N VAL A 250 20.57 -18.59 4.82
CA VAL A 250 20.38 -19.54 5.93
C VAL A 250 19.09 -19.33 6.72
N VAL A 251 18.64 -20.38 7.39
CA VAL A 251 17.56 -20.35 8.38
C VAL A 251 18.03 -20.87 9.74
N ALA A 252 17.64 -20.19 10.82
CA ALA A 252 17.88 -20.62 12.19
C ALA A 252 16.72 -21.47 12.70
N LEU A 253 17.02 -22.65 13.26
CA LEU A 253 16.04 -23.62 13.74
C LEU A 253 16.46 -24.19 15.10
N LYS A 254 15.50 -24.41 16.00
CA LYS A 254 15.68 -25.12 17.26
C LYS A 254 15.20 -26.57 17.10
N LYS A 255 15.97 -27.52 17.61
CA LYS A 255 15.61 -28.94 17.71
C LYS A 255 16.02 -29.44 19.09
N ALA A 256 15.04 -29.86 19.89
CA ALA A 256 15.24 -30.13 21.32
C ALA A 256 15.90 -28.91 22.01
N GLU A 257 16.96 -29.12 22.80
CA GLU A 257 17.66 -28.05 23.54
C GLU A 257 18.77 -27.34 22.74
N LYS A 258 18.83 -27.53 21.41
CA LYS A 258 19.90 -26.98 20.56
C LYS A 258 19.33 -26.24 19.34
N CYS A 259 20.11 -25.29 18.84
CA CYS A 259 19.80 -24.39 17.75
C CYS A 259 20.83 -24.54 16.62
N TYR A 260 20.39 -24.39 15.37
CA TYR A 260 21.16 -24.72 14.17
C TYR A 260 20.93 -23.66 13.10
N LEU A 261 21.96 -23.36 12.31
CA LEU A 261 21.83 -22.63 11.04
C LEU A 261 21.83 -23.65 9.90
N LEU A 262 20.83 -23.59 9.02
CA LEU A 262 20.73 -24.45 7.83
C LEU A 262 20.87 -23.60 6.57
N ASN A 263 21.71 -24.02 5.63
CA ASN A 263 21.80 -23.38 4.30
C ASN A 263 20.58 -23.70 3.42
N GLN A 264 20.53 -23.11 2.23
CA GLN A 264 19.45 -23.31 1.25
C GLN A 264 19.22 -24.78 0.83
N LYS A 265 20.20 -25.67 1.05
CA LYS A 265 20.10 -27.12 0.82
C LYS A 265 19.67 -27.90 2.07
N GLY A 266 19.23 -27.20 3.12
CA GLY A 266 18.89 -27.78 4.41
C GLY A 266 20.06 -28.32 5.21
N GLN A 267 21.31 -28.05 4.80
CA GLN A 267 22.49 -28.58 5.47
C GLN A 267 22.91 -27.66 6.62
N GLN A 268 23.24 -28.25 7.77
CA GLN A 268 23.79 -27.49 8.89
C GLN A 268 25.09 -26.79 8.48
N VAL A 269 25.15 -25.49 8.78
CA VAL A 269 26.37 -24.69 8.68
C VAL A 269 26.80 -24.23 10.07
N GLY A 270 28.08 -24.41 10.40
CA GLY A 270 28.62 -24.14 11.72
C GLY A 270 28.22 -25.18 12.79
N GLU A 271 28.39 -24.79 14.05
CA GLU A 271 28.12 -25.62 15.24
C GLU A 271 26.65 -25.51 15.71
N ALA A 272 26.27 -26.36 16.66
CA ALA A 272 25.00 -26.23 17.37
C ALA A 272 25.14 -25.26 18.57
N TYR A 273 24.09 -24.48 18.83
CA TYR A 273 24.06 -23.47 19.89
C TYR A 273 22.94 -23.74 20.90
N ASN A 274 23.11 -23.30 22.16
CA ASN A 274 22.04 -23.34 23.17
C ASN A 274 21.03 -22.20 22.94
N HIS A 275 21.52 -21.05 22.45
CA HIS A 275 20.70 -19.91 22.06
C HIS A 275 21.21 -19.36 20.74
N LEU A 276 20.30 -19.05 19.82
CA LEU A 276 20.61 -18.48 18.51
C LEU A 276 19.57 -17.41 18.18
N GLN A 277 20.01 -16.21 17.84
CA GLN A 277 19.11 -15.06 17.58
C GLN A 277 19.65 -14.24 16.41
N GLN A 278 18.80 -13.93 15.42
CA GLN A 278 19.17 -13.05 14.32
C GLN A 278 19.41 -11.61 14.82
N GLN A 279 20.54 -10.99 14.45
CA GLN A 279 20.91 -9.63 14.85
C GLN A 279 20.81 -8.62 13.70
N SER A 280 20.98 -9.08 12.45
CA SER A 280 20.87 -8.30 11.22
C SER A 280 20.54 -9.23 10.04
N ALA A 281 20.57 -8.74 8.81
CA ALA A 281 20.25 -9.55 7.63
C ALA A 281 21.20 -10.74 7.50
N HIS A 282 22.50 -10.53 7.75
CA HIS A 282 23.54 -11.55 7.52
C HIS A 282 24.25 -12.05 8.79
N TYR A 283 23.88 -11.56 9.98
CA TYR A 283 24.51 -11.97 11.24
C TYR A 283 23.57 -12.48 12.33
N TYR A 284 24.07 -13.46 13.08
CA TYR A 284 23.38 -14.15 14.16
C TYR A 284 24.21 -14.14 15.44
N PHE A 285 23.56 -13.91 16.57
CA PHE A 285 24.10 -14.19 17.90
C PHE A 285 23.96 -15.68 18.18
N GLY A 286 25.04 -16.34 18.59
CA GLY A 286 25.03 -17.74 19.03
C GLY A 286 25.72 -17.90 20.38
N SER A 287 25.07 -18.58 21.32
CA SER A 287 25.61 -18.90 22.65
C SER A 287 25.68 -20.42 22.87
N ASN A 288 26.84 -20.93 23.26
CA ASN A 288 27.03 -22.31 23.69
C ASN A 288 28.13 -22.43 24.75
N GLU A 289 28.58 -23.65 25.06
CA GLU A 289 29.64 -23.92 26.04
C GLU A 289 30.98 -23.24 25.70
N THR A 290 31.18 -22.85 24.44
CA THR A 290 32.38 -22.11 23.98
C THR A 290 32.25 -20.59 24.13
N GLY A 291 31.10 -20.10 24.60
CA GLY A 291 30.79 -18.69 24.82
C GLY A 291 29.78 -18.11 23.84
N ASN A 292 29.69 -16.78 23.83
CA ASN A 292 28.80 -16.00 22.98
C ASN A 292 29.57 -15.47 21.76
N TRP A 293 28.96 -15.57 20.59
CA TRP A 293 29.60 -15.25 19.31
C TRP A 293 28.62 -14.58 18.36
N LEU A 294 29.13 -13.64 17.56
CA LEU A 294 28.51 -13.23 16.32
C LEU A 294 28.92 -14.20 15.22
N LEU A 295 27.95 -14.66 14.44
CA LEU A 295 28.09 -15.64 13.38
C LEU A 295 27.66 -15.01 12.06
N ASN A 296 28.36 -15.31 10.97
CA ASN A 296 27.90 -14.98 9.62
C ASN A 296 26.96 -16.07 9.06
N GLU A 297 26.48 -15.87 7.83
CA GLU A 297 25.63 -16.85 7.11
C GLU A 297 26.31 -18.20 6.82
N ASP A 298 27.64 -18.33 6.93
CA ASP A 298 28.32 -19.64 6.84
C ASP A 298 28.35 -20.37 8.19
N GLY A 299 27.76 -19.79 9.24
CA GLY A 299 27.89 -20.27 10.62
C GLY A 299 29.28 -20.09 11.23
N LYS A 300 30.16 -19.29 10.60
CA LYS A 300 31.50 -19.00 11.12
C LYS A 300 31.42 -17.96 12.24
N LYS A 301 32.13 -18.22 13.33
CA LYS A 301 32.36 -17.29 14.44
C LYS A 301 33.21 -16.12 13.94
N VAL A 302 32.62 -14.94 13.78
CA VAL A 302 33.31 -13.73 13.28
C VAL A 302 33.76 -12.81 14.41
N LEU A 303 33.02 -12.76 15.52
CA LEU A 303 33.35 -11.90 16.65
C LEU A 303 32.90 -12.53 17.97
N LYS A 304 33.75 -12.47 19.00
CA LYS A 304 33.37 -12.93 20.34
C LYS A 304 32.59 -11.83 21.05
N LEU A 305 31.51 -12.21 21.73
CA LEU A 305 30.61 -11.29 22.44
C LEU A 305 30.65 -11.60 23.95
N ASN A 306 30.46 -10.58 24.78
CA ASN A 306 30.19 -10.76 26.21
C ASN A 306 28.71 -10.51 26.52
N TYR A 307 28.17 -9.38 26.05
CA TYR A 307 26.79 -8.97 26.33
C TYR A 307 25.95 -8.79 25.06
N HIS A 308 26.15 -7.69 24.34
CA HIS A 308 25.31 -7.24 23.24
C HIS A 308 26.16 -6.71 22.08
N VAL A 309 25.59 -6.72 20.87
CA VAL A 309 26.17 -6.12 19.68
C VAL A 309 25.17 -5.17 19.01
N GLY A 310 25.54 -3.91 18.86
CA GLY A 310 24.85 -2.98 17.97
C GLY A 310 25.42 -3.12 16.55
N ILE A 311 24.55 -3.31 15.55
CA ILE A 311 24.95 -3.47 14.15
C ILE A 311 24.31 -2.34 13.34
N SER A 312 25.11 -1.60 12.57
CA SER A 312 24.58 -0.61 11.63
C SER A 312 23.73 -1.28 10.55
N HIS A 313 22.69 -0.62 10.04
CA HIS A 313 21.82 -1.20 9.00
C HIS A 313 22.56 -1.70 7.74
N ASP A 314 23.65 -1.03 7.35
CA ASP A 314 24.49 -1.44 6.22
C ASP A 314 25.60 -2.44 6.60
N GLU A 315 25.59 -2.92 7.85
CA GLU A 315 26.52 -3.89 8.43
C GLU A 315 28.01 -3.54 8.25
N LYS A 316 28.32 -2.24 8.15
CA LYS A 316 29.69 -1.73 8.03
C LYS A 316 30.29 -1.28 9.35
N PHE A 317 29.49 -1.19 10.42
CA PHE A 317 29.93 -0.82 11.76
C PHE A 317 29.27 -1.70 12.82
N PHE A 318 30.08 -2.16 13.78
CA PHE A 318 29.66 -3.01 14.89
C PHE A 318 30.12 -2.40 16.20
N GLU A 319 29.18 -2.14 17.10
CA GLU A 319 29.42 -1.77 18.49
C GLU A 319 29.29 -3.02 19.35
N VAL A 320 30.34 -3.39 20.09
CA VAL A 320 30.34 -4.57 20.95
C VAL A 320 30.50 -4.16 22.39
N ARG A 321 29.50 -4.50 23.20
CA ARG A 321 29.51 -4.25 24.64
C ARG A 321 30.21 -5.38 25.36
N LEU A 322 31.36 -5.08 25.96
CA LEU A 322 32.19 -6.01 26.72
C LEU A 322 31.94 -5.95 28.23
N GLY A 323 31.43 -4.83 28.73
CA GLY A 323 31.05 -4.58 30.14
C GLY A 323 30.05 -3.43 30.25
N ASP A 324 29.83 -2.91 31.46
CA ASP A 324 28.80 -1.88 31.69
C ASP A 324 29.07 -0.59 30.89
N ASP A 325 30.35 -0.18 30.80
CA ASP A 325 30.81 1.00 30.04
C ASP A 325 32.03 0.69 29.15
N ASP A 326 32.27 -0.59 28.85
CA ASP A 326 33.37 -1.03 27.97
C ASP A 326 32.82 -1.43 26.60
N TYR A 327 33.14 -0.61 25.58
CA TYR A 327 32.69 -0.77 24.22
C TYR A 327 33.87 -0.87 23.27
N ARG A 328 33.77 -1.81 22.32
CA ARG A 328 34.69 -1.91 21.19
C ARG A 328 33.97 -1.77 19.88
N TYR A 329 34.64 -1.17 18.92
CA TYR A 329 34.06 -0.85 17.63
C TYR A 329 34.79 -1.61 16.54
N TYR A 330 34.05 -2.14 15.56
CA TYR A 330 34.61 -2.88 14.43
C TYR A 330 33.99 -2.42 13.12
N ASN A 331 34.76 -2.45 12.03
CA ASN A 331 34.21 -2.22 10.70
C ASN A 331 33.60 -3.50 10.10
N GLY A 332 33.01 -3.38 8.89
CA GLY A 332 32.48 -4.48 8.07
C GLY A 332 33.45 -5.62 7.74
N ARG A 333 34.74 -5.50 8.09
CA ARG A 333 35.75 -6.56 7.96
C ARG A 333 36.25 -7.07 9.32
N PHE A 334 35.52 -6.76 10.40
CA PHE A 334 35.87 -7.09 11.78
C PHE A 334 37.25 -6.61 12.21
N ARG A 335 37.73 -5.50 11.64
CA ARG A 335 38.92 -4.81 12.15
C ARG A 335 38.47 -3.78 13.16
N GLU A 336 39.13 -3.80 14.32
CA GLU A 336 38.88 -2.86 15.41
C GLU A 336 39.09 -1.41 14.92
N ILE A 337 38.17 -0.53 15.29
CA ILE A 337 38.19 0.90 15.04
C ILE A 337 38.39 1.57 16.39
N GLU A 338 39.48 2.32 16.53
CA GLU A 338 39.69 3.13 17.73
C GLU A 338 39.00 4.49 17.56
N LEU A 339 38.19 4.86 18.56
CA LEU A 339 37.48 6.15 18.63
C LEU A 339 37.88 6.94 19.90
N PRO A 340 39.19 7.20 20.15
CA PRO A 340 39.69 7.73 21.43
C PRO A 340 39.23 9.17 21.72
N ALA A 341 38.62 9.85 20.75
CA ALA A 341 38.11 11.20 20.92
C ALA A 341 36.77 11.25 21.70
N TYR A 342 36.10 10.11 21.86
CA TYR A 342 34.71 9.98 22.35
C TYR A 342 34.61 8.93 23.46
N ASP A 343 33.65 9.13 24.35
CA ASP A 343 33.36 8.20 25.46
C ASP A 343 32.44 7.07 24.99
N TYR A 344 31.59 7.34 23.99
CA TYR A 344 30.68 6.35 23.40
C TYR A 344 30.35 6.74 21.96
N ALA A 345 30.08 5.74 21.12
CA ALA A 345 29.64 5.89 19.75
C ALA A 345 28.63 4.80 19.42
N THR A 346 27.60 5.13 18.65
CA THR A 346 26.56 4.17 18.25
C THR A 346 26.02 4.49 16.85
N PRO A 347 25.72 3.49 16.01
CA PRO A 347 25.30 3.73 14.63
C PRO A 347 23.89 4.31 14.53
N VAL A 348 23.72 5.36 13.72
CA VAL A 348 22.42 6.03 13.45
C VAL A 348 21.96 5.90 11.99
N GLY A 349 22.65 5.06 11.21
CA GLY A 349 22.37 4.82 9.78
C GLY A 349 23.22 5.67 8.82
N ASN A 350 23.13 5.37 7.52
CA ASN A 350 23.75 6.14 6.42
C ASN A 350 25.27 6.44 6.57
N ASN A 351 26.04 5.51 7.12
CA ASN A 351 27.47 5.64 7.43
C ASN A 351 27.81 6.64 8.57
N LEU A 352 26.87 6.90 9.46
CA LEU A 352 27.01 7.84 10.57
C LEU A 352 26.91 7.18 11.94
N LEU A 353 27.60 7.79 12.89
CA LEU A 353 27.59 7.48 14.31
C LEU A 353 27.10 8.69 15.10
N ALA A 354 26.18 8.50 16.03
CA ALA A 354 26.04 9.42 17.14
C ALA A 354 27.21 9.17 18.10
N VAL A 355 28.02 10.20 18.36
CA VAL A 355 29.20 10.14 19.22
C VAL A 355 29.01 11.02 20.44
N LYS A 356 29.45 10.55 21.61
CA LYS A 356 29.29 11.23 22.90
C LYS A 356 30.65 11.60 23.47
N LYS A 357 30.74 12.80 24.03
CA LYS A 357 31.85 13.23 24.88
C LYS A 357 31.33 14.06 26.05
N GLY A 358 31.60 13.63 27.27
CA GLY A 358 30.95 14.15 28.47
C GLY A 358 29.44 13.99 28.37
N PHE A 359 28.71 15.10 28.46
CA PHE A 359 27.24 15.12 28.35
C PHE A 359 26.73 15.54 26.97
N LYS A 360 27.63 15.82 26.02
CA LYS A 360 27.24 16.31 24.70
C LYS A 360 27.43 15.25 23.63
N TRP A 361 26.51 15.28 22.67
CA TRP A 361 26.46 14.41 21.51
C TRP A 361 26.79 15.20 20.24
N GLY A 362 27.33 14.48 19.26
CA GLY A 362 27.65 14.97 17.93
C GLY A 362 27.46 13.85 16.92
N LEU A 363 27.71 14.17 15.65
CA LEU A 363 27.58 13.22 14.55
C LEU A 363 28.95 13.01 13.93
N ALA A 364 29.37 11.76 13.76
CA ALA A 364 30.62 11.42 13.10
C ALA A 364 30.41 10.39 11.99
N ASP A 365 31.36 10.28 11.08
CA ASP A 365 31.42 9.12 10.18
C ASP A 365 32.00 7.88 10.89
N TYR A 366 31.99 6.72 10.22
CA TYR A 366 32.59 5.48 10.74
C TYR A 366 34.11 5.54 10.99
N LYS A 367 34.79 6.62 10.59
CA LYS A 367 36.20 6.87 10.92
C LYS A 367 36.36 7.79 12.13
N GLY A 368 35.27 8.16 12.80
CA GLY A 368 35.26 9.08 13.93
C GLY A 368 35.41 10.55 13.56
N ARG A 369 35.32 10.93 12.28
CA ARG A 369 35.44 12.33 11.86
C ARG A 369 34.08 13.03 12.03
N LEU A 370 34.04 14.08 12.83
CA LEU A 370 32.83 14.86 13.06
C LEU A 370 32.26 15.40 11.75
N GLN A 371 30.98 15.12 11.52
CA GLN A 371 30.09 15.78 10.57
C GLN A 371 29.32 16.90 11.27
N ALA A 372 28.88 16.69 12.51
CA ALA A 372 28.25 17.70 13.35
C ALA A 372 28.97 17.79 14.71
N PRO A 373 29.12 18.98 15.30
CA PRO A 373 29.87 19.18 16.54
C PRO A 373 29.21 18.51 17.76
N LEU A 374 30.01 18.33 18.82
CA LEU A 374 29.58 17.80 20.13
C LEU A 374 28.85 18.89 20.94
N GLU A 375 27.62 19.22 20.57
CA GLU A 375 26.82 20.27 21.24
C GLU A 375 25.37 19.87 21.57
N TYR A 376 24.93 18.70 21.13
CA TYR A 376 23.57 18.20 21.29
C TYR A 376 23.39 17.46 22.62
N GLU A 377 22.18 17.42 23.17
CA GLU A 377 21.91 16.80 24.48
C GLU A 377 21.26 15.42 24.37
N ARG A 378 20.48 15.17 23.32
CA ARG A 378 19.64 13.97 23.18
C ARG A 378 20.06 13.10 21.98
N PRO A 379 20.56 11.87 22.19
CA PRO A 379 20.95 11.00 21.10
C PRO A 379 19.75 10.43 20.34
N ASP A 380 18.61 10.23 21.02
CA ASP A 380 17.35 9.74 20.47
C ASP A 380 16.81 10.63 19.34
N SER A 381 17.16 11.92 19.32
CA SER A 381 16.86 12.82 18.20
C SER A 381 17.49 12.38 16.87
N PHE A 382 18.56 11.57 16.90
CA PHE A 382 19.17 10.97 15.70
C PHE A 382 18.48 9.67 15.26
N PHE A 383 17.69 9.03 16.12
CA PHE A 383 17.06 7.72 15.89
C PHE A 383 15.56 7.90 15.62
N GLY A 384 15.16 8.13 14.36
CA GLY A 384 13.75 8.36 14.02
C GLY A 384 13.42 8.26 12.53
N TYR A 385 12.13 8.43 12.21
CA TYR A 385 11.62 8.55 10.83
C TYR A 385 12.21 9.80 10.16
N ASN A 386 13.40 9.63 9.61
CA ASN A 386 14.20 10.69 9.04
C ASN A 386 13.90 10.82 7.55
N TYR A 387 13.37 11.99 7.13
CA TYR A 387 13.22 12.29 5.71
C TYR A 387 14.58 12.63 5.11
N ASP A 388 14.91 12.02 3.97
CA ASP A 388 16.09 12.37 3.17
C ASP A 388 17.41 12.39 3.97
N GLU A 389 17.57 11.46 4.92
CA GLU A 389 18.76 11.34 5.78
C GLU A 389 19.03 12.59 6.66
N GLN A 390 17.96 13.34 6.99
CA GLN A 390 17.99 14.46 7.91
C GLN A 390 17.72 14.00 9.34
N LEU A 391 18.38 14.62 10.30
CA LEU A 391 18.35 14.24 11.69
C LEU A 391 17.81 15.40 12.51
N ILE A 392 16.92 15.11 13.46
CA ILE A 392 16.52 16.09 14.45
C ILE A 392 17.71 16.31 15.38
N ALA A 393 17.98 17.56 15.70
CA ALA A 393 19.15 17.98 16.44
C ALA A 393 18.72 18.84 17.62
N ASP A 394 18.71 18.24 18.81
CA ASP A 394 18.27 18.88 20.05
C ASP A 394 19.48 19.33 20.88
N LYS A 395 19.63 20.65 21.05
CA LYS A 395 20.71 21.27 21.87
C LYS A 395 20.33 21.44 23.34
N GLY A 396 19.13 21.02 23.76
CA GLY A 396 18.56 21.31 25.07
C GLY A 396 17.81 22.66 25.09
N TYR A 397 17.17 22.99 26.21
CA TYR A 397 16.55 24.29 26.47
C TYR A 397 15.67 24.85 25.35
N ASN A 398 14.85 24.01 24.71
CA ASN A 398 13.97 24.41 23.60
C ASN A 398 14.74 24.92 22.36
N GLU A 399 15.92 24.36 22.09
CA GLU A 399 16.75 24.62 20.91
C GLU A 399 16.86 23.38 20.02
N THR A 400 15.72 22.97 19.47
CA THR A 400 15.58 21.89 18.48
C THR A 400 15.69 22.44 17.06
N GLY A 401 16.43 21.73 16.22
CA GLY A 401 16.60 22.01 14.79
C GLY A 401 16.65 20.73 13.97
N VAL A 402 16.95 20.88 12.68
CA VAL A 402 17.17 19.75 11.77
C VAL A 402 18.51 19.97 11.07
N ILE A 403 19.34 18.93 11.06
CA ILE A 403 20.62 18.91 10.35
C ILE A 403 20.61 17.81 9.29
N ASP A 404 21.39 17.98 8.23
CA ASP A 404 21.63 16.89 7.28
C ASP A 404 22.77 15.96 7.75
N LYS A 405 23.01 14.87 7.00
CA LYS A 405 24.11 13.93 7.27
C LYS A 405 25.52 14.52 7.28
N LYS A 406 25.71 15.73 6.76
CA LYS A 406 26.98 16.47 6.79
C LYS A 406 27.04 17.46 7.95
N GLY A 407 26.05 17.42 8.86
CA GLY A 407 25.89 18.34 9.98
C GLY A 407 25.50 19.75 9.57
N ARG A 408 25.07 19.98 8.32
CA ARG A 408 24.61 21.30 7.89
C ARG A 408 23.21 21.53 8.43
N VAL A 409 23.01 22.67 9.06
CA VAL A 409 21.70 23.10 9.56
C VAL A 409 20.75 23.31 8.39
N VAL A 410 19.66 22.53 8.38
CA VAL A 410 18.52 22.66 7.46
C VAL A 410 17.45 23.54 8.09
N ILE A 411 17.07 23.22 9.34
CA ILE A 411 16.19 24.05 10.18
C ILE A 411 17.00 24.48 11.41
N PRO A 412 17.12 25.79 11.71
CA PRO A 412 17.90 26.28 12.84
C PRO A 412 17.49 25.68 14.19
N CYS A 413 18.46 25.36 15.05
CA CYS A 413 18.23 24.91 16.43
C CYS A 413 17.78 26.09 17.31
N MET A 414 16.53 26.52 17.14
CA MET A 414 15.94 27.64 17.89
C MET A 414 14.47 27.39 18.25
N TYR A 415 13.95 26.21 17.92
CA TYR A 415 12.55 25.84 18.08
C TYR A 415 12.37 24.92 19.27
N ASP A 416 11.21 25.02 19.92
CA ASP A 416 10.97 24.28 21.15
C ASP A 416 10.84 22.78 20.88
N ASN A 417 10.24 22.43 19.75
CA ASN A 417 10.11 21.05 19.28
C ASN A 417 10.03 20.99 17.75
N ILE A 418 10.53 19.90 17.18
CA ILE A 418 10.38 19.58 15.76
C ILE A 418 10.05 18.10 15.65
N ILE A 419 8.98 17.76 14.92
CA ILE A 419 8.59 16.37 14.67
C ILE A 419 8.32 16.17 13.17
N PRO A 420 8.68 15.00 12.59
CA PRO A 420 8.29 14.67 11.22
C PRO A 420 6.76 14.58 11.17
N ILE A 421 6.14 15.20 10.16
CA ILE A 421 4.66 15.22 10.08
C ILE A 421 4.07 13.81 9.98
N GLY A 422 4.82 12.86 9.42
CA GLY A 422 4.45 11.46 9.34
C GLY A 422 4.50 10.68 10.66
N THR A 423 4.99 11.27 11.75
CA THR A 423 4.87 10.67 13.08
C THR A 423 3.61 11.15 13.81
N LEU A 424 2.81 12.03 13.20
CA LEU A 424 1.49 12.39 13.73
C LEU A 424 0.55 11.19 13.53
N PHE A 425 0.09 10.61 14.64
CA PHE A 425 -0.79 9.45 14.60
C PHE A 425 -2.18 9.82 14.05
N LEU A 426 -2.70 9.02 13.13
CA LEU A 426 -4.15 8.90 12.94
C LEU A 426 -4.71 8.03 14.09
N PRO A 427 -5.84 8.39 14.70
CA PRO A 427 -6.43 7.63 15.81
C PRO A 427 -6.91 6.19 15.46
N SER A 428 -6.79 5.74 14.21
CA SER A 428 -7.08 4.36 13.81
C SER A 428 -5.80 3.53 13.65
N ARG A 429 -5.73 2.42 14.39
CA ARG A 429 -4.61 1.46 14.48
C ARG A 429 -4.32 0.65 13.19
N GLN A 430 -4.51 1.23 12.01
CA GLN A 430 -4.02 0.62 10.76
C GLN A 430 -2.78 1.36 10.33
N GLU A 431 -1.67 0.63 10.21
CA GLU A 431 -0.44 1.12 9.60
C GLU A 431 -0.75 1.55 8.17
N TYR A 432 -0.90 2.84 7.95
CA TYR A 432 -0.99 3.41 6.61
C TYR A 432 0.36 4.04 6.26
N GLU A 433 0.90 3.66 5.10
CA GLU A 433 2.01 4.39 4.49
C GLU A 433 1.54 5.82 4.19
N LEU A 434 2.10 6.80 4.90
CA LEU A 434 1.87 8.21 4.60
C LEU A 434 2.32 8.50 3.16
N PRO A 435 1.57 9.30 2.38
CA PRO A 435 1.95 9.64 1.02
C PRO A 435 3.37 10.23 0.97
N PRO A 436 4.22 9.84 0.01
CA PRO A 436 5.57 10.41 -0.16
C PRO A 436 5.59 11.93 -0.34
N ALA A 437 4.45 12.54 -0.65
CA ALA A 437 4.27 13.98 -0.80
C ALA A 437 4.22 14.75 0.55
N GLU A 438 4.05 14.06 1.68
CA GLU A 438 3.95 14.65 3.02
C GLU A 438 5.30 14.66 3.76
N ARG A 439 6.38 15.02 3.07
CA ARG A 439 7.70 15.19 3.69
C ARG A 439 7.84 16.60 4.23
N ALA A 440 7.36 16.82 5.45
CA ALA A 440 7.43 18.09 6.15
C ALA A 440 7.63 17.88 7.65
N TYR A 441 8.00 18.95 8.34
CA TYR A 441 8.17 18.99 9.78
C TYR A 441 7.13 19.90 10.41
N VAL A 442 6.49 19.44 11.48
CA VAL A 442 5.79 20.36 12.39
C VAL A 442 6.84 20.97 13.30
N VAL A 443 6.88 22.30 13.31
CA VAL A 443 7.86 23.09 14.04
C VAL A 443 7.12 23.96 15.06
N SER A 444 7.47 23.84 16.33
CA SER A 444 6.81 24.54 17.43
C SER A 444 7.72 25.60 18.05
N LYS A 445 7.17 26.79 18.31
CA LYS A 445 7.81 27.91 19.03
C LYS A 445 6.80 28.66 19.88
N ASP A 446 7.14 28.91 21.14
CA ASP A 446 6.38 29.69 22.10
C ASP A 446 4.92 29.19 22.25
N GLY A 447 4.74 27.87 22.21
CA GLY A 447 3.42 27.22 22.29
C GLY A 447 2.58 27.25 21.02
N LEU A 448 3.11 27.81 19.92
CA LEU A 448 2.49 27.80 18.60
C LEU A 448 3.26 26.88 17.66
N SER A 449 2.59 26.40 16.62
CA SER A 449 3.12 25.47 15.64
C SER A 449 2.89 25.97 14.21
N GLY A 450 3.82 25.59 13.34
CA GLY A 450 3.77 25.79 11.89
C GLY A 450 4.38 24.58 11.18
N ILE A 451 4.51 24.66 9.86
CA ILE A 451 4.98 23.54 9.03
C ILE A 451 6.11 23.99 8.12
N PHE A 452 7.18 23.22 8.06
CA PHE A 452 8.38 23.48 7.26
C PHE A 452 8.62 22.30 6.32
N ASP A 453 9.08 22.56 5.09
CA ASP A 453 9.53 21.50 4.19
C ASP A 453 10.91 20.94 4.60
N THR A 454 11.34 19.85 3.95
CA THR A 454 12.68 19.27 4.15
C THR A 454 13.84 20.16 3.67
N LYS A 455 13.58 21.34 3.12
CA LYS A 455 14.61 22.34 2.79
C LYS A 455 14.63 23.49 3.79
N GLY A 456 13.84 23.41 4.85
CA GLY A 456 13.68 24.44 5.87
C GLY A 456 12.87 25.65 5.42
N LYS A 457 12.11 25.54 4.31
CA LYS A 457 11.16 26.56 3.89
C LYS A 457 9.89 26.44 4.72
N GLN A 458 9.49 27.52 5.38
CA GLN A 458 8.18 27.62 6.03
C GLN A 458 7.06 27.51 4.97
N LEU A 459 6.21 26.49 5.12
CA LEU A 459 5.03 26.22 4.30
C LEU A 459 3.76 26.74 4.99
N LEU A 460 3.70 26.63 6.32
CA LEU A 460 2.65 27.16 7.18
C LEU A 460 3.27 27.96 8.32
N ASP A 461 2.76 29.17 8.55
CA ASP A 461 3.26 30.07 9.59
C ASP A 461 3.13 29.46 11.00
N ILE A 462 4.09 29.75 11.88
CA ILE A 462 4.02 29.40 13.30
C ILE A 462 3.00 30.32 13.98
N ALA A 463 1.73 29.95 13.86
CA ALA A 463 0.59 30.78 14.27
C ALA A 463 -0.58 29.97 14.83
N TYR A 464 -0.41 28.66 14.96
CA TYR A 464 -1.49 27.72 15.31
C TYR A 464 -1.19 27.07 16.65
N GLU A 465 -2.18 27.04 17.53
CA GLU A 465 -2.09 26.37 18.84
C GLU A 465 -1.95 24.85 18.66
N GLU A 466 -2.56 24.31 17.62
CA GLU A 466 -2.57 22.87 17.33
C GLU A 466 -2.69 22.60 15.83
N ILE A 467 -2.06 21.51 15.38
CA ILE A 467 -2.13 20.99 14.00
C ILE A 467 -2.37 19.48 14.08
N GLN A 468 -3.45 19.00 13.47
CA GLN A 468 -3.83 17.58 13.46
C GLN A 468 -4.02 17.07 12.02
N VAL A 469 -3.66 15.81 11.77
CA VAL A 469 -3.91 15.15 10.49
C VAL A 469 -5.36 14.71 10.42
N MET A 470 -6.08 15.06 9.34
CA MET A 470 -7.48 14.67 9.15
C MET A 470 -7.64 13.49 8.18
N ASP A 471 -6.99 13.59 7.01
CA ASP A 471 -7.23 12.66 5.91
C ASP A 471 -5.94 12.31 5.16
N LYS A 472 -5.85 11.06 4.67
CA LYS A 472 -4.80 10.52 3.80
C LYS A 472 -4.59 11.28 2.49
N ARG A 473 -5.51 12.20 2.13
CA ARG A 473 -5.35 13.14 1.02
C ARG A 473 -4.46 14.33 1.37
N GLY A 474 -4.01 14.43 2.62
CA GLY A 474 -3.13 15.47 3.16
C GLY A 474 -3.88 16.71 3.64
N TYR A 475 -5.09 16.55 4.21
CA TYR A 475 -5.78 17.67 4.87
C TYR A 475 -5.46 17.68 6.36
N TYR A 476 -5.30 18.89 6.92
CA TYR A 476 -4.95 19.09 8.32
C TYR A 476 -5.91 20.07 8.99
N ALA A 477 -6.34 19.75 10.20
CA ALA A 477 -7.09 20.64 11.07
C ALA A 477 -6.10 21.54 11.81
N VAL A 478 -6.41 22.84 11.88
CA VAL A 478 -5.53 23.82 12.53
C VAL A 478 -6.31 24.68 13.52
N LEU A 479 -5.82 24.79 14.75
CA LEU A 479 -6.44 25.58 15.81
C LEU A 479 -5.77 26.95 15.92
N LYS A 480 -6.56 28.03 15.87
CA LYS A 480 -6.06 29.40 16.03
C LYS A 480 -7.06 30.26 16.77
N ASN A 481 -6.64 30.93 17.84
CA ASN A 481 -7.49 31.72 18.73
C ASN A 481 -8.69 30.91 19.25
N GLY A 482 -8.49 29.63 19.58
CA GLY A 482 -9.55 28.73 20.04
C GLY A 482 -10.58 28.31 18.98
N LEU A 483 -10.34 28.58 17.68
CA LEU A 483 -11.22 28.14 16.58
C LEU A 483 -10.45 27.25 15.59
N TRP A 484 -11.11 26.19 15.14
CA TRP A 484 -10.62 25.25 14.15
C TRP A 484 -10.85 25.76 12.72
N GLY A 485 -9.83 25.57 11.89
CA GLY A 485 -9.84 25.72 10.43
C GLY A 485 -9.24 24.50 9.75
N ILE A 486 -9.14 24.53 8.42
CA ILE A 486 -8.65 23.41 7.60
C ILE A 486 -7.60 23.93 6.62
N VAL A 487 -6.48 23.23 6.50
CA VAL A 487 -5.45 23.46 5.48
C VAL A 487 -5.33 22.22 4.59
N ASN A 488 -5.05 22.44 3.30
CA ASN A 488 -4.92 21.36 2.31
C ASN A 488 -3.50 20.76 2.29
N ASN A 489 -3.26 19.83 1.36
CA ASN A 489 -1.98 19.13 1.21
C ASN A 489 -0.83 19.99 0.63
N ARG A 490 -1.11 21.24 0.29
CA ARG A 490 -0.12 22.26 -0.04
C ARG A 490 0.12 23.22 1.13
N PHE A 491 -0.51 22.96 2.27
CA PHE A 491 -0.53 23.82 3.45
C PHE A 491 -1.15 25.20 3.19
N GLU A 492 -2.00 25.29 2.16
CA GLU A 492 -2.80 26.47 1.88
C GLU A 492 -4.09 26.41 2.70
N THR A 493 -4.57 27.55 3.18
CA THR A 493 -5.85 27.60 3.92
C THR A 493 -7.02 27.21 3.02
N ALA A 494 -7.64 26.07 3.33
CA ALA A 494 -8.85 25.60 2.67
C ALA A 494 -10.09 26.19 3.35
N ALA A 495 -10.12 26.19 4.69
CA ALA A 495 -11.14 26.85 5.50
C ALA A 495 -10.48 27.70 6.60
N GLN A 496 -10.84 28.98 6.68
CA GLN A 496 -10.36 29.87 7.75
C GLN A 496 -10.82 29.38 9.14
N PRO A 497 -10.00 29.53 10.20
CA PRO A 497 -10.40 29.23 11.57
C PRO A 497 -11.71 29.91 11.96
N ARG A 498 -12.77 29.11 12.13
CA ARG A 498 -14.12 29.61 12.46
C ARG A 498 -15.02 28.60 13.16
N PHE A 499 -14.59 27.34 13.23
CA PHE A 499 -15.35 26.27 13.87
C PHE A 499 -14.95 26.19 15.34
N THR A 500 -15.91 26.12 16.26
CA THR A 500 -15.59 25.98 17.68
C THR A 500 -15.14 24.56 18.02
N ASP A 501 -15.43 23.58 17.15
CA ASP A 501 -15.02 22.19 17.32
C ASP A 501 -15.08 21.43 15.97
N ILE A 502 -14.23 20.41 15.82
CA ILE A 502 -14.33 19.38 14.78
C ILE A 502 -14.77 18.09 15.47
N ILE A 503 -16.01 17.68 15.23
CA ILE A 503 -16.70 16.63 16.00
C ILE A 503 -16.37 15.24 15.45
N ASP A 504 -16.42 15.09 14.12
CA ASP A 504 -16.21 13.82 13.44
C ASP A 504 -15.75 14.10 12.00
N GLU A 505 -15.00 13.16 11.43
CA GLU A 505 -14.40 13.28 10.11
C GLU A 505 -14.86 12.12 9.23
N TYR A 506 -15.14 12.41 7.95
CA TYR A 506 -15.49 11.41 6.94
C TYR A 506 -14.46 11.45 5.79
N PRO A 507 -13.23 10.92 6.00
CA PRO A 507 -12.14 10.98 5.04
C PRO A 507 -12.46 10.39 3.66
N GLY A 508 -13.29 9.34 3.59
CA GLY A 508 -13.71 8.77 2.30
C GLY A 508 -14.50 9.76 1.43
N GLU A 509 -15.27 10.63 2.07
CA GLU A 509 -16.24 11.52 1.41
C GLU A 509 -15.73 12.97 1.29
N GLY A 510 -14.70 13.35 2.05
CA GLY A 510 -14.19 14.74 2.06
C GLY A 510 -15.05 15.70 2.86
N LEU A 511 -15.71 15.19 3.90
CA LEU A 511 -16.64 15.93 4.74
C LEU A 511 -16.20 15.91 6.20
N VAL A 512 -16.58 16.96 6.93
CA VAL A 512 -16.29 17.14 8.35
C VAL A 512 -17.55 17.62 9.06
N LEU A 513 -17.86 16.99 10.19
CA LEU A 513 -18.90 17.48 11.09
C LEU A 513 -18.28 18.47 12.07
N VAL A 514 -18.77 19.71 12.06
CA VAL A 514 -18.20 20.82 12.85
C VAL A 514 -19.24 21.42 13.80
N ASN A 515 -18.78 21.99 14.92
CA ASN A 515 -19.54 22.98 15.68
C ASN A 515 -19.12 24.39 15.24
N SER A 516 -20.09 25.29 15.19
CA SER A 516 -19.90 26.73 15.04
C SER A 516 -20.77 27.48 16.05
N TYR A 517 -20.60 28.79 16.18
CA TYR A 517 -21.49 29.62 17.01
C TYR A 517 -22.96 29.59 16.53
N SER A 518 -23.21 29.26 15.26
CA SER A 518 -24.56 29.10 14.69
C SER A 518 -25.17 27.70 14.89
N GLY A 519 -24.43 26.76 15.47
CA GLY A 519 -24.83 25.37 15.61
C GLY A 519 -23.91 24.41 14.87
N LYS A 520 -24.34 23.15 14.72
CA LYS A 520 -23.58 22.12 14.01
C LYS A 520 -23.72 22.31 12.50
N ALA A 521 -22.72 21.90 11.72
CA ALA A 521 -22.80 21.86 10.26
C ALA A 521 -21.99 20.67 9.71
N LEU A 522 -22.43 20.12 8.58
CA LEU A 522 -21.58 19.25 7.76
C LEU A 522 -20.95 20.11 6.67
N VAL A 523 -19.63 20.17 6.63
CA VAL A 523 -18.87 21.00 5.69
C VAL A 523 -17.94 20.15 4.82
N ASP A 524 -17.69 20.60 3.60
CA ASP A 524 -16.58 20.09 2.79
C ASP A 524 -15.22 20.57 3.37
N TYR A 525 -14.11 20.06 2.84
CA TYR A 525 -12.77 20.49 3.26
C TYR A 525 -12.40 21.94 2.91
N ASN A 526 -13.15 22.58 2.03
CA ASN A 526 -13.02 24.03 1.78
C ASN A 526 -13.87 24.85 2.78
N GLY A 527 -14.55 24.17 3.70
CA GLY A 527 -15.44 24.77 4.68
C GLY A 527 -16.80 25.17 4.12
N ASN A 528 -17.15 24.83 2.88
CA ASN A 528 -18.48 25.10 2.35
C ASN A 528 -19.51 24.25 3.09
N GLU A 529 -20.59 24.88 3.55
CA GLU A 529 -21.69 24.17 4.20
C GLU A 529 -22.47 23.39 3.17
N GLU A 530 -22.34 22.07 3.20
CA GLU A 530 -23.21 21.16 2.45
C GLU A 530 -24.59 21.08 3.13
N MET A 531 -24.63 21.19 4.47
CA MET A 531 -25.88 21.20 5.21
C MET A 531 -25.78 21.92 6.58
N PRO A 532 -26.55 22.99 6.84
CA PRO A 532 -26.62 23.63 8.16
C PRO A 532 -27.54 22.86 9.12
N PHE A 533 -27.05 22.46 10.30
CA PHE A 533 -27.91 21.88 11.35
C PHE A 533 -28.41 22.98 12.29
N ARG A 534 -29.67 23.38 12.14
CA ARG A 534 -30.32 24.39 13.01
C ARG A 534 -30.87 23.83 14.33
N TYR A 535 -30.56 22.59 14.72
CA TYR A 535 -31.15 21.94 15.90
C TYR A 535 -30.15 21.04 16.67
N GLU A 536 -30.37 20.89 17.99
CA GLU A 536 -29.53 20.10 18.93
C GLU A 536 -29.51 18.59 18.61
N LEU A 537 -28.29 18.03 18.54
CA LEU A 537 -27.99 16.60 18.36
C LEU A 537 -27.84 15.89 19.72
N ARG A 538 -28.44 14.71 19.92
CA ARG A 538 -28.30 13.94 21.18
C ARG A 538 -27.43 12.68 21.11
N GLU A 539 -27.41 11.89 20.04
CA GLU A 539 -26.61 10.65 19.99
C GLU A 539 -26.10 10.30 18.58
N ASN A 540 -24.93 9.64 18.51
CA ASN A 540 -24.33 9.06 17.30
C ASN A 540 -24.62 7.55 17.27
N ILE A 541 -25.27 7.04 16.22
CA ILE A 541 -25.38 5.59 15.97
C ILE A 541 -24.76 5.29 14.59
N ARG A 542 -23.65 4.54 14.57
CA ARG A 542 -23.06 3.99 13.33
C ARG A 542 -23.82 2.73 12.94
N ILE A 543 -24.46 2.72 11.76
CA ILE A 543 -25.00 1.51 11.14
C ILE A 543 -24.51 1.48 9.69
N ASN A 544 -23.71 0.47 9.32
CA ASN A 544 -23.35 0.06 7.96
C ASN A 544 -23.38 1.20 6.91
N GLU A 545 -22.41 2.12 6.99
CA GLU A 545 -22.18 3.19 6.01
C GLU A 545 -23.28 4.26 5.86
N ALA A 546 -24.15 4.42 6.87
CA ALA A 546 -25.13 5.52 6.94
C ALA A 546 -25.12 6.22 8.31
N ILE A 547 -25.27 7.55 8.32
CA ILE A 547 -25.40 8.37 9.54
C ILE A 547 -26.89 8.58 9.82
N THR A 548 -27.43 7.91 10.83
CA THR A 548 -28.85 8.09 11.20
C THR A 548 -28.97 9.15 12.30
N TYR A 549 -29.78 10.20 12.09
CA TYR A 549 -30.07 11.22 13.11
C TYR A 549 -31.45 11.02 13.74
N ILE A 550 -31.58 11.27 15.04
CA ILE A 550 -32.87 11.26 15.74
C ILE A 550 -33.13 12.67 16.28
N THR A 551 -34.19 13.32 15.78
CA THR A 551 -34.67 14.60 16.33
C THR A 551 -35.84 14.38 17.29
N LYS A 552 -36.06 15.31 18.22
CA LYS A 552 -37.08 15.23 19.29
C LYS A 552 -38.55 15.13 18.79
N TYR A 553 -38.83 15.26 17.48
CA TYR A 553 -40.21 15.20 16.97
C TYR A 553 -40.43 14.39 15.68
N ARG A 554 -39.41 13.75 15.09
CA ARG A 554 -39.50 12.79 13.96
C ARG A 554 -38.09 12.23 13.72
N GLY A 555 -37.96 10.90 13.57
CA GLY A 555 -36.69 10.28 13.20
C GLY A 555 -36.35 10.56 11.74
N ALA A 556 -35.10 10.94 11.46
CA ALA A 556 -34.62 11.20 10.10
C ALA A 556 -33.19 10.68 9.90
N GLY A 557 -33.01 9.61 9.14
CA GLY A 557 -31.70 9.07 8.78
C GLY A 557 -31.17 9.58 7.44
N LEU A 558 -29.84 9.68 7.31
CA LEU A 558 -29.14 10.17 6.12
C LEU A 558 -28.10 9.14 5.64
N ASN A 559 -28.06 8.86 4.35
CA ASN A 559 -26.89 8.20 3.74
C ASN A 559 -26.11 9.19 2.87
N PHE A 560 -24.85 8.88 2.57
CA PHE A 560 -23.91 9.74 1.84
C PHE A 560 -24.28 10.04 0.37
N LYS A 561 -25.47 9.64 -0.10
CA LYS A 561 -26.00 9.92 -1.45
C LYS A 561 -27.15 10.93 -1.47
N GLY A 562 -27.46 11.58 -0.34
CA GLY A 562 -28.55 12.57 -0.25
C GLY A 562 -29.94 11.95 -0.10
N MET A 563 -30.03 10.74 0.46
CA MET A 563 -31.30 10.06 0.68
C MET A 563 -31.84 10.32 2.09
N PHE A 564 -33.09 10.81 2.17
CA PHE A 564 -33.86 10.85 3.42
C PHE A 564 -34.43 9.47 3.77
N VAL A 565 -34.43 9.14 5.06
CA VAL A 565 -35.41 8.22 5.68
C VAL A 565 -36.30 9.06 6.58
N VAL A 566 -37.58 9.23 6.25
CA VAL A 566 -38.54 9.87 7.16
C VAL A 566 -39.48 8.80 7.71
N ASP A 567 -39.50 8.58 9.02
CA ASP A 567 -40.59 7.82 9.65
C ASP A 567 -41.79 8.75 9.82
N ILE A 568 -42.79 8.56 8.96
CA ILE A 568 -44.12 9.12 9.15
C ILE A 568 -45.05 7.91 9.31
N SER A 569 -45.33 7.53 10.55
CA SER A 569 -46.39 6.56 10.88
C SER A 569 -46.20 5.15 10.30
N GLY A 570 -45.01 4.56 10.43
CA GLY A 570 -44.80 3.13 10.19
C GLY A 570 -44.60 2.74 8.72
N GLY A 571 -44.07 3.66 7.92
CA GLY A 571 -43.57 3.41 6.56
C GLY A 571 -42.21 4.06 6.36
N VAL A 572 -41.31 3.37 5.66
CA VAL A 572 -40.00 3.89 5.22
C VAL A 572 -40.18 4.56 3.86
N TYR A 573 -39.73 5.80 3.71
CA TYR A 573 -39.79 6.56 2.45
C TYR A 573 -38.38 6.89 1.95
N TRP A 574 -38.16 6.76 0.64
CA TRP A 574 -36.94 7.18 -0.04
C TRP A 574 -37.18 8.47 -0.84
N VAL A 575 -36.23 9.40 -0.80
CA VAL A 575 -36.28 10.62 -1.61
C VAL A 575 -34.94 10.80 -2.35
N ASP A 576 -34.98 10.82 -3.68
CA ASP A 576 -33.84 11.17 -4.55
C ASP A 576 -33.90 12.67 -4.89
N LEU A 577 -32.98 13.44 -4.32
CA LEU A 577 -32.91 14.90 -4.51
C LEU A 577 -32.32 15.32 -5.87
N TYR A 578 -31.64 14.43 -6.61
CA TYR A 578 -31.07 14.79 -7.91
C TYR A 578 -32.11 14.82 -9.03
N ASN A 579 -33.22 14.11 -8.87
CA ASN A 579 -34.21 13.92 -9.94
C ASN A 579 -35.62 14.49 -9.65
N ASN A 580 -35.85 15.07 -8.48
CA ASN A 580 -37.15 15.69 -8.12
C ASN A 580 -38.35 14.74 -8.35
N ARG A 581 -38.17 13.43 -8.14
CA ARG A 581 -39.21 12.40 -8.30
C ARG A 581 -39.45 11.67 -6.98
N TYR A 582 -40.71 11.46 -6.67
CA TYR A 582 -41.17 10.65 -5.54
C TYR A 582 -41.48 9.24 -6.05
N GLU A 583 -40.76 8.23 -5.58
CA GLU A 583 -41.09 6.82 -5.87
C GLU A 583 -41.49 6.09 -4.60
N PHE A 584 -42.63 5.39 -4.67
CA PHE A 584 -43.19 4.58 -3.59
C PHE A 584 -42.76 3.13 -3.83
N ASN A 585 -41.90 2.58 -2.96
CA ASN A 585 -41.56 1.15 -2.99
C ASN A 585 -41.89 0.51 -1.63
N GLU A 586 -42.61 -0.61 -1.73
CA GLU A 586 -43.29 -1.45 -0.74
C GLU A 586 -42.92 -1.40 0.77
N ARG A 587 -43.93 -1.73 1.59
CA ARG A 587 -43.82 -2.03 3.03
C ARG A 587 -42.81 -3.17 3.25
N ILE A 588 -41.62 -2.84 3.75
CA ILE A 588 -40.75 -3.83 4.39
C ILE A 588 -41.30 -4.06 5.80
N GLY A 589 -41.90 -5.23 6.03
CA GLY A 589 -42.24 -5.68 7.38
C GLY A 589 -40.96 -5.92 8.17
N VAL A 590 -40.75 -5.17 9.24
CA VAL A 590 -39.66 -5.40 10.19
C VAL A 590 -40.09 -6.54 11.11
N ASN A 591 -39.26 -7.59 11.21
CA ASN A 591 -39.37 -8.66 12.20
C ASN A 591 -38.21 -8.52 13.19
#